data_AF-F0G9V3-F1
#
_entry.id   AF-F0G9V3-F1
#
_cell.length_a   1.000
_cell.length_b   1.000
_cell.length_c   1.000
_cell.angle_alpha   90.00
_cell.angle_beta   90.00
_cell.angle_gamma   90.00
#
_symmetry.space_group_name_H-M   'P 1'
#
loop_
_entity.id
_entity.type
_entity.pdbx_description
1 polymer ?
#
loop_
_entity_poly.entity_id
_entity_poly.type
_entity_poly.pdbx_seq_one_letter_code
_entity_poly.pdbx_strand_id
1 'polypeptide(L)'
;IVFQRGQDVLAAQAQLQSELNDLGTLGRGELTIGIPPLGGSLFTPIIAAYKQRYPNIELKLFEQGARMIEAALTSGELELGGLLEPVDPGTFERLPMVRAPLWLVAPRESRWEDHAAVPLADLARESFVFYAESLALHDAVLDACRQAGFTPSIVSRSGHWDFMAALVHAGV
;
A
#
# COMPACT_ATOMS: atom_id res chain seq x y z
N ILE A 1 4.53 27.86 53.05
CA ILE A 1 3.89 26.52 52.96
C ILE A 1 2.65 26.54 52.06
N VAL A 2 1.61 27.35 52.35
CA VAL A 2 0.38 27.39 51.53
C VAL A 2 0.60 27.96 50.13
N PHE A 3 1.45 29.00 49.99
CA PHE A 3 1.85 29.56 48.69
C PHE A 3 2.51 28.52 47.76
N GLN A 4 3.44 27.72 48.30
CA GLN A 4 4.10 26.66 47.55
C GLN A 4 3.10 25.59 47.09
N ARG A 5 2.21 25.14 47.99
CA ARG A 5 1.15 24.20 47.64
C ARG A 5 0.19 24.76 46.56
N GLY A 6 -0.08 26.06 46.58
CA GLY A 6 -0.85 26.72 45.53
C GLY A 6 -0.16 26.72 44.18
N GLN A 7 1.16 26.93 44.15
CA GLN A 7 1.96 26.82 42.91
C GLN A 7 1.99 25.39 42.38
N ASP A 8 2.12 24.39 43.25
CA ASP A 8 2.15 22.98 42.85
C ASP A 8 0.82 22.55 42.19
N VAL A 9 -0.32 23.01 42.75
CA VAL A 9 -1.66 22.73 42.18
C VAL A 9 -1.85 23.41 40.82
N LEU A 10 -1.41 24.66 40.66
CA LEU A 10 -1.49 25.37 39.39
C LEU A 10 -0.60 24.74 38.31
N ALA A 11 0.60 24.29 38.68
CA ALA A 11 1.49 23.57 37.78
C ALA A 11 0.88 22.24 37.32
N ALA A 12 0.28 21.47 38.23
CA ALA A 12 -0.41 20.23 37.91
C ALA A 12 -1.62 20.45 36.97
N GLN A 13 -2.39 21.52 37.19
CA GLN A 13 -3.50 21.89 36.30
C GLN A 13 -3.01 22.27 34.89
N ALA A 14 -1.94 23.07 34.81
CA ALA A 14 -1.36 23.48 33.53
C ALA A 14 -0.79 22.28 32.75
N GLN A 15 -0.16 21.33 33.46
CA GLN A 15 0.33 20.08 32.89
C GLN A 15 -0.80 19.25 32.29
N LEU A 16 -1.89 19.04 33.04
CA LEU A 16 -3.07 18.32 32.57
C LEU A 16 -3.74 19.00 31.37
N GLN A 17 -3.83 20.33 31.37
CA GLN A 17 -4.35 21.07 30.21
C GLN A 17 -3.45 20.94 28.98
N SER A 18 -2.13 20.90 29.17
CA SER A 18 -1.19 20.63 28.07
C SER A 18 -1.40 19.23 27.50
N GLU A 19 -1.52 18.21 28.35
CA GLU A 19 -1.75 16.82 27.92
C GLU A 19 -3.10 16.67 27.19
N LEU A 20 -4.16 17.32 27.68
CA LEU A 20 -5.46 17.36 27.01
C LEU A 20 -5.43 18.11 25.67
N ASN A 21 -4.67 19.20 25.59
CA ASN A 21 -4.48 19.94 24.34
C ASN A 21 -3.64 19.14 23.34
N ASP A 22 -2.62 18.41 23.79
CA ASP A 22 -1.84 17.51 22.94
C ASP A 22 -2.71 16.39 22.36
N LEU A 23 -3.63 15.83 23.17
CA LEU A 23 -4.66 14.88 22.70
C LEU A 23 -5.66 15.51 21.73
N GLY A 24 -6.07 16.77 21.95
CA GLY A 24 -7.02 17.48 21.10
C GLY A 24 -6.45 18.02 19.80
N THR A 25 -5.13 18.17 19.69
CA THR A 25 -4.45 18.82 18.54
C THR A 25 -3.59 17.88 17.70
N LEU A 26 -3.66 16.55 17.90
CA LEU A 26 -2.76 15.59 17.23
C LEU A 26 -1.28 15.95 17.49
N GLY A 27 -0.98 16.42 18.70
CA GLY A 27 0.27 17.11 19.01
C GLY A 27 1.50 16.19 19.05
N ARG A 28 1.33 14.92 19.44
CA ARG A 28 2.33 13.84 19.53
C ARG A 28 1.63 12.47 19.50
N GLY A 29 2.29 11.44 19.00
CA GLY A 29 1.74 10.08 18.97
C GLY A 29 2.42 9.19 17.93
N GLU A 30 1.84 8.02 17.69
CA GLU A 30 2.26 7.06 16.67
C GLU A 30 1.08 6.76 15.76
N LEU A 31 1.33 6.65 14.45
CA LEU A 31 0.37 6.17 13.46
C LEU A 31 1.04 5.04 12.67
N THR A 32 0.42 3.87 12.62
CA THR A 32 0.93 2.75 11.81
C THR A 32 0.05 2.55 10.59
N ILE A 33 0.64 2.65 9.40
CA ILE A 33 -0.07 2.50 8.13
C ILE A 33 0.42 1.26 7.40
N GLY A 34 -0.50 0.37 7.06
CA GLY A 34 -0.25 -0.73 6.14
C GLY A 34 -0.08 -0.23 4.71
N ILE A 35 1.04 -0.56 4.05
CA ILE A 35 1.31 -0.14 2.67
C ILE A 35 1.61 -1.39 1.83
N PRO A 36 0.95 -1.57 0.67
CA PRO A 36 1.25 -2.70 -0.19
C PRO A 36 2.62 -2.49 -0.86
N PRO A 37 3.41 -3.54 -1.14
CA PRO A 37 4.78 -3.41 -1.67
C PRO A 37 4.89 -2.62 -2.98
N LEU A 38 3.82 -2.62 -3.78
CA LEU A 38 3.73 -1.89 -5.05
C LEU A 38 3.18 -0.47 -4.92
N GLY A 39 2.87 -0.03 -3.70
CA GLY A 39 2.28 1.28 -3.41
C GLY A 39 3.27 2.40 -3.11
N GLY A 40 4.58 2.12 -2.97
CA GLY A 40 5.54 3.09 -2.45
C GLY A 40 5.50 4.47 -3.14
N SER A 41 5.44 4.50 -4.47
CA SER A 41 5.37 5.76 -5.24
C SER A 41 4.05 6.52 -5.05
N LEU A 42 2.94 5.83 -4.82
CA LEU A 42 1.63 6.41 -4.56
C LEU A 42 1.55 7.00 -3.14
N PHE A 43 2.17 6.35 -2.16
CA PHE A 43 2.11 6.77 -0.76
C PHE A 43 3.17 7.84 -0.41
N THR A 44 4.28 7.92 -1.14
CA THR A 44 5.38 8.87 -0.85
C THR A 44 4.89 10.33 -0.72
N PRO A 45 4.10 10.90 -1.66
CA PRO A 45 3.62 12.28 -1.53
C PRO A 45 2.70 12.49 -0.33
N ILE A 46 1.89 11.48 -0.01
CA ILE A 46 0.93 11.51 1.11
C ILE A 46 1.68 11.50 2.44
N ILE A 47 2.68 10.61 2.57
CA ILE A 47 3.55 10.52 3.75
C ILE A 47 4.29 11.85 3.96
N ALA A 48 4.85 12.43 2.90
CA ALA A 48 5.55 13.71 2.97
C ALA A 48 4.62 14.84 3.45
N ALA A 49 3.43 14.94 2.87
CA ALA A 49 2.43 15.95 3.27
C ALA A 49 1.97 15.74 4.72
N TYR A 50 1.76 14.49 5.15
CA TYR A 50 1.37 14.17 6.52
C TYR A 50 2.45 14.58 7.51
N LYS A 51 3.73 14.26 7.24
CA LYS A 51 4.85 14.65 8.10
C LYS A 51 5.07 16.15 8.20
N GLN A 52 4.83 16.90 7.12
CA GLN A 52 4.89 18.36 7.16
C GLN A 52 3.78 18.95 8.04
N ARG A 53 2.57 18.37 7.99
CA ARG A 53 1.42 18.84 8.77
C ARG A 53 1.45 18.40 10.23
N TYR A 54 2.01 17.23 10.51
CA TYR A 54 2.08 16.61 11.83
C TYR A 54 3.51 16.13 12.15
N PRO A 55 4.48 17.04 12.34
CA PRO A 55 5.90 16.70 12.48
C PRO A 55 6.23 15.89 13.74
N ASN A 56 5.37 15.96 14.75
CA ASN A 56 5.56 15.32 16.04
C ASN A 56 4.90 13.93 16.16
N ILE A 57 4.20 13.47 15.12
CA ILE A 57 3.63 12.12 15.08
C ILE A 57 4.67 11.20 14.44
N GLU A 58 5.06 10.13 15.13
CA GLU A 58 5.84 9.04 14.54
C GLU A 58 4.96 8.27 13.55
N LEU A 59 5.50 7.95 12.39
CA LEU A 59 4.75 7.24 11.34
C LEU A 59 5.50 5.95 11.09
N LYS A 60 4.86 4.83 11.37
CA LYS A 60 5.40 3.50 11.10
C LYS A 60 4.74 2.94 9.86
N LEU A 61 5.55 2.40 8.96
CA LEU A 61 5.09 1.82 7.72
C LEU A 61 5.14 0.30 7.87
N PHE A 62 3.98 -0.34 7.77
CA PHE A 62 3.85 -1.78 7.77
C PHE A 62 3.74 -2.26 6.32
N GLU A 63 4.91 -2.49 5.70
CA GLU A 63 4.99 -2.93 4.31
C GLU A 63 4.84 -4.44 4.20
N GLN A 64 3.63 -4.90 3.88
CA GLN A 64 3.31 -6.32 3.75
C GLN A 64 2.27 -6.57 2.65
N GLY A 65 2.11 -7.83 2.24
CA GLY A 65 1.06 -8.24 1.30
C GLY A 65 -0.36 -8.01 1.87
N ALA A 66 -1.35 -7.90 0.97
CA ALA A 66 -2.73 -7.55 1.31
C ALA A 66 -3.31 -8.39 2.46
N ARG A 67 -3.10 -9.72 2.45
CA ARG A 67 -3.59 -10.63 3.51
C ARG A 67 -3.04 -10.30 4.90
N MET A 68 -1.78 -9.89 4.98
CA MET A 68 -1.16 -9.52 6.27
C MET A 68 -1.63 -8.15 6.73
N ILE A 69 -1.84 -7.20 5.81
CA ILE A 69 -2.43 -5.90 6.13
C ILE A 69 -3.86 -6.07 6.65
N GLU A 70 -4.68 -6.89 5.98
CA GLU A 70 -6.05 -7.20 6.42
C GLU A 70 -6.08 -7.85 7.81
N ALA A 71 -5.19 -8.81 8.06
CA ALA A 71 -5.08 -9.45 9.37
C ALA A 71 -4.71 -8.44 10.47
N ALA A 72 -3.75 -7.55 10.19
CA ALA A 72 -3.29 -6.54 11.14
C ALA A 72 -4.32 -5.42 11.37
N LEU A 73 -5.13 -5.07 10.36
CA LEU A 73 -6.31 -4.21 10.54
C LEU A 73 -7.36 -4.89 11.43
N THR A 74 -7.60 -6.18 11.21
CA THR A 74 -8.59 -6.95 11.99
C THR A 74 -8.17 -7.12 13.46
N SER A 75 -6.87 -7.29 13.73
CA SER A 75 -6.34 -7.39 15.09
C SER A 75 -6.21 -6.04 15.81
N GLY A 76 -6.38 -4.92 15.10
CA GLY A 76 -6.18 -3.58 15.64
C GLY A 76 -4.71 -3.17 15.79
N GLU A 77 -3.79 -3.89 15.14
CA GLU A 77 -2.37 -3.51 15.05
C GLU A 77 -2.14 -2.34 14.08
N LEU A 78 -3.07 -2.12 13.15
CA LEU A 78 -3.07 -1.01 12.19
C LEU A 78 -4.40 -0.27 12.25
N GLU A 79 -4.37 1.06 12.14
CA GLU A 79 -5.59 1.85 11.97
C GLU A 79 -6.01 1.97 10.50
N LEU A 80 -5.03 1.96 9.58
CA LEU A 80 -5.24 2.20 8.16
C LEU A 80 -4.36 1.28 7.32
N GLY A 81 -4.90 0.78 6.20
CA GLY A 81 -4.18 -0.09 5.29
C GLY A 81 -4.53 0.18 3.84
N GLY A 82 -3.51 0.37 3.01
CA GLY A 82 -3.64 0.39 1.56
C GLY A 82 -3.86 -1.03 1.04
N LEU A 83 -5.03 -1.27 0.46
CA LEU A 83 -5.41 -2.56 -0.09
C LEU A 83 -5.79 -2.43 -1.56
N LEU A 84 -5.53 -3.50 -2.32
CA LEU A 84 -6.04 -3.61 -3.68
C LEU A 84 -7.39 -4.32 -3.62
N GLU A 85 -8.36 -3.85 -4.42
CA GLU A 85 -9.64 -4.55 -4.53
C GLU A 85 -9.49 -5.94 -5.16
N PRO A 86 -10.35 -6.91 -4.81
CA PRO A 86 -11.52 -6.76 -3.93
C PRO A 86 -11.19 -6.85 -2.43
N VAL A 87 -11.87 -6.04 -1.61
CA VAL A 87 -11.84 -6.10 -0.14
C VAL A 87 -13.27 -6.26 0.37
N ASP A 88 -13.48 -7.11 1.38
CA ASP A 88 -14.81 -7.37 1.92
C ASP A 88 -15.42 -6.12 2.58
N PRO A 89 -16.53 -5.56 2.03
CA PRO A 89 -17.18 -4.39 2.60
C PRO A 89 -17.89 -4.66 3.94
N GLY A 90 -18.12 -5.93 4.31
CA GLY A 90 -18.67 -6.29 5.62
C GLY A 90 -17.67 -6.17 6.76
N THR A 91 -16.37 -6.23 6.43
CA THR A 91 -15.28 -6.24 7.41
C THR A 91 -14.61 -4.87 7.54
N PHE A 92 -14.47 -4.12 6.44
CA PHE A 92 -13.75 -2.84 6.44
C PHE A 92 -14.54 -1.69 5.81
N GLU A 93 -14.45 -0.50 6.40
CA GLU A 93 -14.79 0.74 5.71
C GLU A 93 -13.71 1.03 4.66
N ARG A 94 -14.13 1.46 3.46
CA ARG A 94 -13.25 1.65 2.31
C ARG A 94 -13.29 3.08 1.82
N LEU A 95 -12.10 3.65 1.61
CA LEU A 95 -11.93 4.96 0.96
C LEU A 95 -11.17 4.77 -0.37
N PRO A 96 -11.83 4.97 -1.53
CA PRO A 96 -11.15 4.89 -2.82
C PRO A 96 -10.06 5.96 -2.93
N MET A 97 -8.80 5.55 -3.04
CA MET A 97 -7.66 6.47 -3.13
C MET A 97 -7.20 6.72 -4.56
N VAL A 98 -7.02 5.65 -5.33
CA VAL A 98 -6.49 5.72 -6.69
C VAL A 98 -7.02 4.58 -7.53
N ARG A 99 -7.21 4.85 -8.83
CA ARG A 99 -7.42 3.83 -9.85
C ARG A 99 -6.27 3.93 -10.85
N ALA A 100 -5.46 2.88 -10.91
CA ALA A 100 -4.33 2.81 -11.84
C ALA A 100 -4.55 1.68 -12.85
N PRO A 101 -4.31 1.93 -14.15
CA PRO A 101 -4.30 0.85 -15.15
C PRO A 101 -3.06 -0.04 -14.95
N LEU A 102 -3.20 -1.34 -15.25
CA LEU A 102 -2.08 -2.24 -15.44
C LEU A 102 -1.59 -2.15 -16.89
N TRP A 103 -0.27 -2.17 -17.06
CA TRP A 103 0.39 -2.05 -18.36
C TRP A 103 1.12 -3.33 -18.73
N LEU A 104 1.14 -3.64 -20.02
CA LEU A 104 2.04 -4.66 -20.57
C LEU A 104 3.46 -4.09 -20.59
N VAL A 105 4.41 -4.85 -20.04
CA VAL A 105 5.84 -4.59 -20.17
C VAL A 105 6.41 -5.67 -21.07
N ALA A 106 7.00 -5.27 -22.20
CA ALA A 106 7.61 -6.17 -23.17
C ALA A 106 8.96 -5.60 -23.66
N PRO A 107 9.87 -6.44 -24.18
CA PRO A 107 11.08 -5.96 -24.84
C PRO A 107 10.75 -5.03 -26.00
N ARG A 108 11.62 -4.04 -26.24
CA ARG A 108 11.42 -3.04 -27.28
C ARG A 108 11.20 -3.67 -28.65
N GLU A 109 12.01 -4.67 -29.02
CA GLU A 109 11.93 -5.35 -30.33
C GLU A 109 10.89 -6.50 -30.37
N SER A 110 9.92 -6.51 -29.45
CA SER A 110 8.85 -7.51 -29.45
C SER A 110 7.78 -7.19 -30.50
N ARG A 111 6.94 -8.16 -30.83
CA ARG A 111 5.78 -7.96 -31.73
C ARG A 111 4.77 -6.89 -31.25
N TRP A 112 4.94 -6.40 -30.02
CA TRP A 112 4.07 -5.41 -29.39
C TRP A 112 4.59 -3.97 -29.49
N GLU A 113 5.80 -3.73 -30.04
CA GLU A 113 6.45 -2.41 -30.06
C GLU A 113 5.53 -1.30 -30.59
N ASP A 114 4.86 -1.56 -31.70
CA ASP A 114 4.01 -0.58 -32.40
C ASP A 114 2.54 -0.59 -31.92
N HIS A 115 2.20 -1.38 -30.89
CA HIS A 115 0.84 -1.51 -30.40
C HIS A 115 0.58 -0.55 -29.23
N ALA A 116 -0.29 0.44 -29.44
CA ALA A 116 -0.75 1.32 -28.38
C ALA A 116 -1.61 0.61 -27.31
N ALA A 117 -2.24 -0.51 -27.68
CA ALA A 117 -2.98 -1.38 -26.78
C ALA A 117 -2.93 -2.82 -27.31
N VAL A 118 -2.87 -3.79 -26.39
CA VAL A 118 -2.82 -5.23 -26.73
C VAL A 118 -4.01 -5.93 -26.06
N PRO A 119 -4.88 -6.62 -26.82
CA PRO A 119 -5.90 -7.48 -26.25
C PRO A 119 -5.25 -8.57 -25.39
N LEU A 120 -5.74 -8.76 -24.16
CA LEU A 120 -5.16 -9.74 -23.23
C LEU A 120 -5.12 -11.16 -23.81
N ALA A 121 -6.14 -11.54 -24.61
CA ALA A 121 -6.21 -12.84 -25.28
C ALA A 121 -5.07 -13.08 -26.28
N ASP A 122 -4.50 -12.04 -26.89
CA ASP A 122 -3.40 -12.18 -27.86
C ASP A 122 -2.06 -12.52 -27.18
N LEU A 123 -2.01 -12.36 -25.85
CA LEU A 123 -0.90 -12.78 -25.00
C LEU A 123 -0.93 -14.28 -24.66
N ALA A 124 -1.94 -15.03 -25.07
CA ALA A 124 -2.11 -16.44 -24.71
C ALA A 124 -0.93 -17.36 -25.09
N ARG A 125 -0.09 -16.94 -26.05
CA ARG A 125 1.10 -17.68 -26.50
C ARG A 125 2.41 -17.13 -25.94
N GLU A 126 2.36 -16.10 -25.12
CA GLU A 126 3.54 -15.50 -24.50
C GLU A 126 3.92 -16.19 -23.19
N SER A 127 5.19 -16.08 -22.83
CA SER A 127 5.68 -16.36 -21.49
C SER A 127 5.51 -15.14 -20.58
N PHE A 128 5.18 -15.38 -19.32
CA PHE A 128 4.91 -14.33 -18.34
C PHE A 128 5.90 -14.40 -17.17
N VAL A 129 6.56 -13.27 -16.91
CA VAL A 129 7.07 -12.95 -15.57
C VAL A 129 5.90 -12.45 -14.74
N PHE A 130 5.58 -13.13 -13.64
CA PHE A 130 4.29 -12.99 -12.95
C PHE A 130 4.43 -12.50 -11.51
N TYR A 131 3.34 -12.05 -10.91
CA TYR A 131 3.32 -11.63 -9.50
C TYR A 131 3.46 -12.84 -8.56
N ALA A 132 4.15 -12.64 -7.42
CA ALA A 132 4.18 -13.63 -6.34
C ALA A 132 2.77 -13.89 -5.77
N GLU A 133 2.49 -15.12 -5.34
CA GLU A 133 1.17 -15.57 -4.86
C GLU A 133 0.67 -14.82 -3.61
N SER A 134 1.57 -14.17 -2.87
CA SER A 134 1.22 -13.33 -1.72
C SER A 134 0.63 -11.97 -2.10
N LEU A 135 0.70 -11.57 -3.38
CA LEU A 135 0.19 -10.29 -3.88
C LEU A 135 -1.20 -10.45 -4.47
N ALA A 136 -2.11 -9.53 -4.14
CA ALA A 136 -3.47 -9.50 -4.71
C ALA A 136 -3.49 -9.43 -6.25
N LEU A 137 -2.47 -8.81 -6.87
CA LEU A 137 -2.32 -8.77 -8.33
C LEU A 137 -2.11 -10.15 -8.96
N HIS A 138 -1.60 -11.14 -8.21
CA HIS A 138 -1.47 -12.50 -8.71
C HIS A 138 -2.83 -13.05 -9.13
N ASP A 139 -3.78 -13.05 -8.18
CA ASP A 139 -5.12 -13.58 -8.41
C ASP A 139 -5.87 -12.71 -9.43
N ALA A 140 -5.78 -11.39 -9.32
CA ALA A 140 -6.47 -10.46 -10.23
C ALA A 140 -6.03 -10.63 -11.70
N VAL A 141 -4.73 -10.76 -11.97
CA VAL A 141 -4.23 -10.96 -13.34
C VAL A 141 -4.50 -12.37 -13.81
N LEU A 142 -4.38 -13.39 -12.94
CA LEU A 142 -4.72 -14.76 -13.29
C LEU A 142 -6.19 -14.90 -13.68
N ASP A 143 -7.09 -14.26 -12.94
CA ASP A 143 -8.52 -14.19 -13.23
C ASP A 143 -8.80 -13.48 -14.56
N ALA A 144 -8.11 -12.37 -14.81
CA ALA A 144 -8.25 -11.64 -16.09
C ALA A 144 -7.81 -12.51 -17.28
N CYS A 145 -6.70 -13.25 -17.17
CA CYS A 145 -6.27 -14.19 -18.21
C CYS A 145 -7.31 -15.30 -18.42
N ARG A 146 -7.84 -15.88 -17.33
CA ARG A 146 -8.88 -16.92 -17.40
C ARG A 146 -10.16 -16.40 -18.08
N GLN A 147 -10.59 -15.18 -17.74
CA GLN A 147 -11.74 -14.53 -18.37
C GLN A 147 -11.49 -14.21 -19.85
N ALA A 148 -10.23 -13.93 -20.23
CA ALA A 148 -9.80 -13.78 -21.62
C ALA A 148 -9.63 -15.11 -22.37
N GLY A 149 -9.84 -16.25 -21.69
CA GLY A 149 -9.88 -17.58 -22.32
C GLY A 149 -8.56 -18.36 -22.31
N PHE A 150 -7.57 -17.98 -21.49
CA PHE A 150 -6.30 -18.72 -21.40
C PHE A 150 -5.72 -18.76 -19.98
N THR A 151 -4.77 -19.67 -19.77
CA THR A 151 -3.93 -19.72 -18.57
C THR A 151 -2.51 -19.29 -18.97
N PRO A 152 -1.91 -18.29 -18.29
CA PRO A 152 -0.60 -17.78 -18.68
C PRO A 152 0.51 -18.82 -18.45
N SER A 153 1.48 -18.89 -19.37
CA SER A 153 2.70 -19.68 -19.19
C SER A 153 3.68 -18.92 -18.32
N ILE A 154 3.70 -19.22 -17.02
CA ILE A 154 4.50 -18.47 -16.04
C ILE A 154 5.92 -19.04 -15.97
N VAL A 155 6.91 -18.23 -16.34
CA VAL A 155 8.34 -18.60 -16.32
C VAL A 155 9.05 -18.19 -15.04
N SER A 156 8.55 -17.16 -14.36
CA SER A 156 9.11 -16.68 -13.09
C SER A 156 8.05 -15.91 -12.29
N ARG A 157 8.27 -15.80 -10.97
CA ARG A 157 7.42 -15.03 -10.05
C ARG A 157 8.26 -14.09 -9.19
N SER A 158 7.79 -12.86 -8.98
CA SER A 158 8.44 -11.90 -8.08
C SER A 158 7.42 -10.96 -7.44
N GLY A 159 7.77 -10.42 -6.27
CA GLY A 159 7.02 -9.34 -5.61
C GLY A 159 7.56 -7.94 -5.91
N HIS A 160 8.71 -7.84 -6.57
CA HIS A 160 9.42 -6.59 -6.86
C HIS A 160 9.29 -6.25 -8.35
N TRP A 161 8.60 -5.15 -8.65
CA TRP A 161 8.24 -4.79 -10.03
C TRP A 161 9.47 -4.47 -10.90
N ASP A 162 10.49 -3.86 -10.31
CA ASP A 162 11.75 -3.48 -10.96
C ASP A 162 12.54 -4.74 -11.36
N PHE A 163 12.56 -5.75 -10.48
CA PHE A 163 13.16 -7.04 -10.80
C PHE A 163 12.38 -7.79 -11.89
N MET A 164 11.04 -7.72 -11.88
CA MET A 164 10.22 -8.28 -12.96
C MET A 164 10.55 -7.62 -14.31
N ALA A 165 10.63 -6.28 -14.34
CA ALA A 165 10.99 -5.54 -15.54
C ALA A 165 12.42 -5.89 -16.03
N ALA A 166 13.36 -6.08 -15.10
CA ALA A 166 14.72 -6.51 -15.43
C ALA A 166 14.77 -7.93 -16.04
N LEU A 167 13.95 -8.86 -15.54
CA LEU A 167 13.82 -10.21 -16.12
C LEU A 167 13.27 -10.15 -17.54
N VAL A 168 12.21 -9.36 -17.77
CA VAL A 168 11.65 -9.13 -19.11
C VAL A 168 12.71 -8.52 -20.04
N HIS A 169 13.47 -7.54 -19.56
CA HIS A 169 14.55 -6.93 -20.33
C HIS A 169 15.66 -7.93 -20.69
N ALA A 170 15.92 -8.90 -19.81
CA ALA A 170 16.89 -9.98 -20.04
C ALA A 170 16.36 -11.10 -20.96
N GLY A 171 15.09 -11.04 -21.40
CA GLY A 171 14.47 -12.03 -22.28
C GLY A 171 14.01 -13.30 -21.57
N VAL A 172 13.75 -13.22 -20.26
CA VAL A 172 13.16 -14.31 -19.46
C VAL A 172 11.66 -14.40 -19.72
#